data_AF-A0A7R9K372-F1
#
_entry.id   AF-A0A7R9K372-F1
#
_cell.length_a   1.000
_cell.length_b   1.000
_cell.length_c   1.000
_cell.angle_alpha   90.00
_cell.angle_beta   90.00
_cell.angle_gamma   90.00
#
_symmetry.space_group_name_H-M   'P 1'
#
loop_
_entity.id
_entity.type
_entity.pdbx_description
1 polymer ?
#
loop_
_entity_poly.entity_id
_entity_poly.type
_entity_poly.pdbx_seq_one_letter_code
_entity_poly.pdbx_strand_id
1 'polypeptide(L)'
;MEKTSLARDVAAVARGETLSCLWEGVNRVKTESVAEKMLSAWFTFLLFKFLRECAGEPLFMLFRAVKQQVDKGPVDAITSEARYSLSEEKLIRQSIDFKPMTVYVSISQQAVFVSGLDPNTENVPVKVLDCDTISQVKEKALDTIYRATPYSQRPRKDDLDLEWRTGASGRLILYDEDTTTKTEGEWKKRNTLNHYRVPDGGCLNLVSKQSSFYNLSILPEKTDKSHKYETLNLSKFSSASPPLSRATSPLNHDHDGGLKVWHLVKHHDSDAQKEGERGNKMVSEIYLTRLLATKGTLQKFVDDLFETIFSTAHRGSALPLAIKYMFDFLDDQALQHGISDPDVVHTWKSNSLPLRFWVNLIKNPNFVFDIHKSNIVDSCLSVVAQTFMDSCSTSDHRLGKDSPSSKLLYAKDIPVYKEWVERYYSDIKMMQAISDQDMNAMLAEESRGVGQRLHTSEFNTNCALHELYTYAVKYNEQLTVTLEEDEFSQKQRLAYKLEQVHNIMAAESNP
;
A
#
# COMPACT_ATOMS: atom_id res chain seq x y z
N MET A 1 -5.68 37.89 -12.75
CA MET A 1 -5.84 38.44 -11.39
C MET A 1 -6.46 37.44 -10.40
N GLU A 2 -6.77 36.21 -10.81
CA GLU A 2 -7.09 35.07 -9.91
C GLU A 2 -5.85 34.34 -9.37
N LYS A 3 -4.65 34.72 -9.83
CA LYS A 3 -3.35 34.16 -9.44
C LYS A 3 -2.97 34.41 -7.97
N THR A 4 -3.69 35.25 -7.26
CA THR A 4 -3.30 35.71 -5.92
C THR A 4 -3.97 34.98 -4.77
N SER A 5 -4.99 34.11 -4.97
CA SER A 5 -5.62 33.39 -3.86
C SER A 5 -4.94 32.05 -3.59
N LEU A 6 -4.85 31.15 -4.57
CA LEU A 6 -4.18 29.85 -4.37
C LEU A 6 -2.67 30.00 -4.08
N ALA A 7 -2.01 30.97 -4.74
CA ALA A 7 -0.62 31.31 -4.44
C ALA A 7 -0.51 32.04 -3.09
N ARG A 8 -1.52 32.81 -2.64
CA ARG A 8 -1.54 33.30 -1.27
C ARG A 8 -1.84 32.21 -0.27
N ASP A 9 -2.57 31.15 -0.56
CA ASP A 9 -2.91 30.11 0.42
C ASP A 9 -1.76 29.12 0.57
N VAL A 10 -1.08 28.76 -0.53
CA VAL A 10 0.22 28.06 -0.50
C VAL A 10 1.29 28.94 0.14
N ALA A 11 1.30 30.25 -0.15
CA ALA A 11 2.15 31.18 0.58
C ALA A 11 1.63 31.47 1.99
N ALA A 12 0.37 31.22 2.40
CA ALA A 12 -0.12 31.40 3.78
C ALA A 12 0.44 30.30 4.67
N VAL A 13 0.50 29.11 4.09
CA VAL A 13 1.11 27.91 4.64
C VAL A 13 2.63 28.06 4.71
N ALA A 14 3.25 28.80 3.77
CA ALA A 14 4.65 29.21 3.86
C ALA A 14 4.88 30.47 4.74
N ARG A 15 3.90 31.38 4.87
CA ARG A 15 3.95 32.68 5.59
C ARG A 15 3.93 32.55 7.11
N GLY A 16 3.77 31.36 7.66
CA GLY A 16 3.98 31.15 9.08
C GLY A 16 2.97 31.80 10.03
N GLU A 17 1.77 32.14 9.55
CA GLU A 17 0.66 32.52 10.44
C GLU A 17 0.04 31.30 11.16
N THR A 18 0.42 30.08 10.77
CA THR A 18 0.31 28.85 11.59
C THR A 18 1.67 28.29 12.03
N LEU A 19 2.79 29.00 11.80
CA LEU A 19 4.11 28.66 12.35
C LEU A 19 4.42 29.38 13.68
N SER A 20 3.54 30.26 14.18
CA SER A 20 3.66 30.76 15.56
C SER A 20 3.51 29.63 16.60
N CYS A 21 2.83 28.53 16.26
CA CYS A 21 2.80 27.30 17.07
C CYS A 21 3.91 26.28 16.73
N LEU A 22 4.74 26.54 15.71
CA LEU A 22 5.83 25.64 15.29
C LEU A 22 7.21 26.08 15.78
N TRP A 23 7.34 27.28 16.35
CA TRP A 23 8.61 27.81 16.87
C TRP A 23 8.95 27.39 18.31
N GLU A 24 8.08 26.65 19.01
CA GLU A 24 8.37 26.11 20.35
C GLU A 24 8.74 24.61 20.39
N GLY A 25 8.93 23.95 19.24
CA GLY A 25 9.08 22.49 19.22
C GLY A 25 10.12 21.97 18.24
N VAL A 26 11.40 22.07 18.59
CA VAL A 26 12.55 21.39 17.92
C VAL A 26 12.43 19.85 17.91
N ASN A 27 11.30 19.26 18.30
CA ASN A 27 11.05 17.82 18.26
C ASN A 27 9.55 17.50 18.09
N ARG A 28 8.97 17.72 16.89
CA ARG A 28 7.84 16.94 16.31
C ARG A 28 7.34 17.57 15.01
N VAL A 29 7.64 16.93 13.87
CA VAL A 29 6.95 17.17 12.58
C VAL A 29 5.56 16.56 12.65
N LYS A 30 4.60 17.26 13.26
CA LYS A 30 3.17 16.88 13.28
C LYS A 30 2.28 18.12 13.28
N THR A 31 2.20 18.78 12.14
CA THR A 31 1.16 19.77 11.86
C THR A 31 0.43 19.34 10.58
N GLU A 32 -0.61 18.51 10.71
CA GLU A 32 -1.40 18.03 9.56
C GLU A 32 -2.30 19.16 9.01
N SER A 33 -1.75 20.04 8.17
CA SER A 33 -2.54 21.11 7.52
C SER A 33 -3.24 20.61 6.24
N VAL A 34 -4.32 21.30 5.83
CA VAL A 34 -5.01 21.03 4.56
C VAL A 34 -4.05 21.19 3.38
N ALA A 35 -3.19 22.21 3.42
CA ALA A 35 -2.26 22.50 2.33
C ALA A 35 -1.20 21.40 2.15
N GLU A 36 -0.75 20.75 3.22
CA GLU A 36 0.13 19.60 3.10
C GLU A 36 -0.53 18.42 2.37
N LYS A 37 -1.82 18.19 2.65
CA LYS A 37 -2.62 17.16 1.94
C LYS A 37 -2.85 17.56 0.48
N MET A 38 -3.13 18.84 0.22
CA MET A 38 -3.26 19.36 -1.15
C MET A 38 -1.95 19.26 -1.93
N LEU A 39 -0.81 19.55 -1.32
CA LEU A 39 0.51 19.40 -1.94
C LEU A 39 0.78 17.94 -2.33
N SER A 40 0.43 17.00 -1.45
CA SER A 40 0.55 15.56 -1.75
C SER A 40 -0.35 15.15 -2.92
N ALA A 41 -1.58 15.67 -2.98
CA ALA A 41 -2.49 15.44 -4.11
C ALA A 41 -1.98 16.08 -5.41
N TRP A 42 -1.43 17.29 -5.33
CA TRP A 42 -0.86 18.02 -6.46
C TRP A 42 0.32 17.25 -7.08
N PHE A 43 1.25 16.77 -6.26
CA PHE A 43 2.32 15.89 -6.73
C PHE A 43 1.77 14.58 -7.31
N THR A 44 0.72 14.01 -6.71
CA THR A 44 0.11 12.77 -7.23
C THR A 44 -0.39 12.94 -8.66
N PHE A 45 -1.08 14.03 -8.96
CA PHE A 45 -1.54 14.31 -10.33
C PHE A 45 -0.36 14.54 -11.28
N LEU A 46 0.58 15.41 -10.91
CA LEU A 46 1.64 15.86 -11.84
C LEU A 46 2.79 14.87 -12.01
N LEU A 47 2.97 13.94 -11.07
CA LEU A 47 3.99 12.89 -11.14
C LEU A 47 3.43 11.58 -11.68
N PHE A 48 2.14 11.46 -11.97
CA PHE A 48 1.55 10.23 -12.49
C PHE A 48 2.22 9.77 -13.79
N LYS A 49 2.50 10.69 -14.71
CA LYS A 49 3.23 10.38 -15.96
C LYS A 49 4.64 9.84 -15.69
N PHE A 50 5.38 10.50 -14.80
CA PHE A 50 6.72 10.07 -14.39
C PHE A 50 6.69 8.70 -13.70
N LEU A 51 5.69 8.45 -12.86
CA LEU A 51 5.47 7.16 -12.24
C LEU A 51 5.20 6.08 -13.30
N ARG A 52 4.36 6.36 -14.30
CA ARG A 52 4.05 5.39 -15.36
C ARG A 52 5.23 5.11 -16.29
N GLU A 53 6.03 6.12 -16.61
CA GLU A 53 7.06 6.05 -17.65
C GLU A 53 8.47 5.74 -17.11
N CYS A 54 8.76 6.06 -15.84
CA CYS A 54 10.09 5.91 -15.25
C CYS A 54 10.08 5.07 -13.97
N ALA A 55 9.40 5.53 -12.91
CA ALA A 55 9.54 4.95 -11.57
C ALA A 55 8.68 3.70 -11.31
N GLY A 56 7.66 3.46 -12.13
CA GLY A 56 6.70 2.38 -11.94
C GLY A 56 7.30 0.99 -12.19
N GLU A 57 8.12 0.85 -13.23
CA GLU A 57 8.84 -0.40 -13.50
C GLU A 57 9.74 -0.82 -12.31
N PRO A 58 10.69 -0.01 -11.83
CA PRO A 58 11.53 -0.41 -10.70
C PRO A 58 10.73 -0.62 -9.41
N LEU A 59 9.67 0.15 -9.16
CA LEU A 59 8.79 -0.05 -8.01
C LEU A 59 8.08 -1.42 -8.07
N PHE A 60 7.55 -1.77 -9.24
CA PHE A 60 6.92 -3.07 -9.45
C PHE A 60 7.92 -4.22 -9.36
N MET A 61 9.12 -4.04 -9.91
CA MET A 61 10.20 -5.03 -9.83
C MET A 61 10.66 -5.26 -8.39
N LEU A 62 10.77 -4.20 -7.57
CA LEU A 62 11.01 -4.33 -6.13
C LEU A 62 9.91 -5.13 -5.44
N PHE A 63 8.64 -4.78 -5.66
CA PHE A 63 7.51 -5.53 -5.09
C PHE A 63 7.56 -7.02 -5.47
N ARG A 64 7.78 -7.32 -6.76
CA ARG A 64 7.88 -8.72 -7.23
C ARG A 64 9.08 -9.44 -6.62
N ALA A 65 10.22 -8.78 -6.53
CA ALA A 65 11.44 -9.36 -5.96
C ALA A 65 11.24 -9.69 -4.46
N VAL A 66 10.65 -8.78 -3.69
CA VAL A 66 10.30 -9.00 -2.28
C VAL A 66 9.35 -10.18 -2.15
N LYS A 67 8.23 -10.17 -2.89
CA LYS A 67 7.24 -11.26 -2.86
C LYS A 67 7.87 -12.61 -3.20
N GLN A 68 8.60 -12.68 -4.32
CA GLN A 68 9.27 -13.90 -4.76
C GLN A 68 10.31 -14.38 -3.76
N GLN A 69 11.05 -13.48 -3.11
CA GLN A 69 12.07 -13.84 -2.14
C GLN A 69 11.46 -14.41 -0.85
N VAL A 70 10.36 -13.82 -0.38
CA VAL A 70 9.58 -14.33 0.76
C VAL A 70 9.02 -15.72 0.45
N ASP A 71 8.39 -15.89 -0.71
CA ASP A 71 7.70 -17.14 -1.10
C ASP A 71 8.63 -18.35 -1.33
N LYS A 72 9.95 -18.12 -1.43
CA LYS A 72 10.95 -19.20 -1.51
C LYS A 72 11.12 -19.97 -0.20
N GLY A 73 10.70 -19.39 0.93
CA GLY A 73 10.86 -19.98 2.26
C GLY A 73 9.52 -20.16 2.97
N PRO A 74 9.51 -20.87 4.12
CA PRO A 74 8.31 -21.02 4.92
C PRO A 74 7.76 -19.66 5.36
N VAL A 75 6.44 -19.52 5.26
CA VAL A 75 5.67 -18.37 5.73
C VAL A 75 4.57 -18.89 6.66
N ASP A 76 4.52 -18.39 7.89
CA ASP A 76 3.46 -18.74 8.83
C ASP A 76 2.15 -18.06 8.43
N ALA A 77 1.09 -18.84 8.27
CA ALA A 77 -0.19 -18.35 7.76
C ALA A 77 -1.00 -17.56 8.82
N ILE A 78 -0.62 -17.66 10.10
CA ILE A 78 -1.30 -17.04 11.23
C ILE A 78 -0.54 -15.78 11.67
N THR A 79 0.77 -15.90 11.93
CA THR A 79 1.60 -14.79 12.43
C THR A 79 2.12 -13.87 11.31
N SER A 80 2.06 -14.35 10.06
CA SER A 80 2.68 -13.73 8.89
C SER A 80 4.20 -13.57 9.03
N GLU A 81 4.85 -14.34 9.90
CA GLU A 81 6.31 -14.42 9.96
C GLU A 81 6.84 -15.25 8.79
N ALA A 82 8.01 -14.91 8.26
CA ALA A 82 8.64 -15.66 7.18
C ALA A 82 10.12 -15.95 7.44
N ARG A 83 10.63 -16.99 6.78
CA ARG A 83 12.07 -17.33 6.82
C ARG A 83 12.95 -16.27 6.14
N TYR A 84 12.47 -15.70 5.03
CA TYR A 84 13.19 -14.70 4.24
C TYR A 84 12.49 -13.35 4.36
N SER A 85 12.66 -12.70 5.51
CA SER A 85 12.10 -11.38 5.81
C SER A 85 13.21 -10.31 5.82
N LEU A 86 12.86 -9.07 5.50
CA LEU A 86 13.69 -7.88 5.82
C LEU A 86 13.38 -7.30 7.21
N SER A 87 12.21 -7.62 7.77
CA SER A 87 11.80 -7.18 9.10
C SER A 87 12.17 -8.23 10.15
N GLU A 88 12.91 -7.80 11.18
CA GLU A 88 13.30 -8.65 12.31
C GLU A 88 12.10 -9.11 13.15
N GLU A 89 11.04 -8.29 13.21
CA GLU A 89 9.79 -8.62 13.92
C GLU A 89 8.99 -9.71 13.21
N LYS A 90 9.14 -9.83 11.89
CA LYS A 90 8.44 -10.82 11.06
C LYS A 90 9.35 -11.96 10.61
N LEU A 91 10.48 -12.16 11.27
CA LEU A 91 11.40 -13.23 10.96
C LEU A 91 11.06 -14.48 11.79
N ILE A 92 10.87 -15.63 11.14
CA ILE A 92 10.68 -16.90 11.85
C ILE A 92 11.95 -17.25 12.63
N ARG A 93 11.78 -17.32 13.96
CA ARG A 93 12.85 -17.66 14.91
C ARG A 93 12.99 -19.18 15.11
N GLN A 94 11.94 -19.95 14.89
CA GLN A 94 12.00 -21.40 15.09
C GLN A 94 12.73 -22.12 13.94
N SER A 95 13.33 -23.27 14.23
CA SER A 95 13.85 -24.16 13.18
C SER A 95 12.66 -24.87 12.54
N ILE A 96 12.42 -24.57 11.27
CA ILE A 96 11.37 -25.22 10.47
C ILE A 96 12.06 -26.05 9.41
N ASP A 97 11.85 -27.36 9.47
CA ASP A 97 12.23 -28.28 8.40
C ASP A 97 11.19 -28.19 7.28
N PHE A 98 11.66 -27.97 6.06
CA PHE A 98 10.82 -27.87 4.88
C PHE A 98 11.55 -28.42 3.66
N LYS A 99 10.76 -28.91 2.71
CA LYS A 99 11.23 -29.43 1.42
C LYS A 99 10.57 -28.64 0.28
N PRO A 100 11.36 -27.96 -0.57
CA PRO A 100 10.86 -27.44 -1.83
C PRO A 100 10.38 -28.56 -2.74
N MET A 101 9.24 -28.36 -3.40
CA MET A 101 8.65 -29.32 -4.33
C MET A 101 7.93 -28.60 -5.47
N THR A 102 7.68 -29.32 -6.57
CA THR A 102 6.92 -28.83 -7.72
C THR A 102 5.64 -29.65 -7.85
N VAL A 103 4.49 -28.98 -7.86
CA VAL A 103 3.19 -29.60 -8.10
C VAL A 103 2.67 -29.16 -9.47
N TYR A 104 1.92 -30.02 -10.15
CA TYR A 104 1.32 -29.70 -11.45
C TYR A 104 -0.14 -29.33 -11.23
N VAL A 105 -0.47 -28.06 -11.43
CA VAL A 105 -1.80 -27.52 -11.16
C VAL A 105 -2.56 -27.29 -12.46
N SER A 106 -3.79 -27.81 -12.54
CA SER A 106 -4.74 -27.46 -13.60
C SER A 106 -5.91 -26.66 -13.03
N ILE A 107 -6.61 -25.88 -13.85
CA ILE A 107 -7.89 -25.28 -13.47
C ILE A 107 -9.03 -25.94 -14.26
N SER A 108 -10.12 -26.30 -13.57
CA SER A 108 -11.27 -26.94 -14.23
C SER A 108 -12.06 -25.94 -15.09
N GLN A 109 -12.56 -26.40 -16.25
CA GLN A 109 -13.21 -25.58 -17.28
C GLN A 109 -14.42 -24.77 -16.78
N GLN A 110 -15.09 -25.18 -15.71
CA GLN A 110 -16.21 -24.41 -15.13
C GLN A 110 -15.76 -23.07 -14.50
N ALA A 111 -14.54 -22.99 -13.96
CA ALA A 111 -13.98 -21.74 -13.45
C ALA A 111 -13.51 -20.80 -14.59
N VAL A 112 -13.22 -21.34 -15.77
CA VAL A 112 -12.74 -20.59 -16.94
C VAL A 112 -13.86 -19.76 -17.59
N PHE A 113 -15.11 -20.27 -17.58
CA PHE A 113 -16.28 -19.54 -18.13
C PHE A 113 -16.55 -18.19 -17.45
N VAL A 114 -16.10 -18.00 -16.21
CA VAL A 114 -16.24 -16.74 -15.46
C VAL A 114 -15.15 -15.73 -15.84
N SER A 115 -14.00 -16.20 -16.38
CA SER A 115 -12.80 -15.37 -16.55
C SER A 115 -12.32 -15.22 -18.00
N GLY A 116 -12.91 -15.93 -18.98
CA GLY A 116 -12.70 -15.69 -20.41
C GLY A 116 -11.25 -15.89 -20.94
N LEU A 117 -10.44 -16.73 -20.29
CA LEU A 117 -9.01 -16.89 -20.59
C LEU A 117 -8.65 -18.19 -21.35
N ASP A 118 -7.49 -18.15 -22.03
CA ASP A 118 -6.87 -19.13 -22.94
C ASP A 118 -6.84 -20.59 -22.44
N PRO A 119 -6.89 -21.61 -23.34
CA PRO A 119 -7.06 -23.03 -22.99
C PRO A 119 -5.79 -23.75 -22.48
N ASN A 120 -4.68 -23.07 -22.19
CA ASN A 120 -3.41 -23.71 -21.81
C ASN A 120 -3.13 -23.75 -20.29
N THR A 121 -4.18 -23.90 -19.48
CA THR A 121 -4.12 -23.94 -18.01
C THR A 121 -4.03 -25.36 -17.44
N GLU A 122 -3.65 -26.34 -18.24
CA GLU A 122 -3.48 -27.72 -17.80
C GLU A 122 -2.04 -28.00 -17.35
N ASN A 123 -1.88 -28.68 -16.21
CA ASN A 123 -0.62 -29.15 -15.64
C ASN A 123 0.49 -28.09 -15.61
N VAL A 124 0.17 -26.90 -15.12
CA VAL A 124 1.14 -25.82 -14.92
C VAL A 124 2.05 -26.17 -13.74
N PRO A 125 3.40 -26.19 -13.89
CA PRO A 125 4.31 -26.48 -12.79
C PRO A 125 4.38 -25.30 -11.82
N VAL A 126 4.02 -25.54 -10.55
CA VAL A 126 4.02 -24.54 -9.47
C VAL A 126 5.00 -24.97 -8.39
N LYS A 127 5.93 -24.07 -8.04
CA LYS A 127 6.88 -24.29 -6.94
C LYS A 127 6.20 -23.98 -5.61
N VAL A 128 6.21 -24.94 -4.71
CA VAL A 128 5.61 -24.86 -3.37
C VAL A 128 6.54 -25.50 -2.35
N LEU A 129 6.18 -25.38 -1.08
CA LEU A 129 6.84 -26.05 0.03
C LEU A 129 5.89 -27.08 0.63
N ASP A 130 6.42 -28.21 1.10
CA ASP A 130 5.65 -29.21 1.84
C ASP A 130 4.96 -28.65 3.10
N CYS A 131 5.54 -27.59 3.68
CA CYS A 131 5.00 -26.84 4.80
C CYS A 131 4.03 -25.71 4.41
N ASP A 132 3.70 -25.50 3.13
CA ASP A 132 2.68 -24.52 2.76
C ASP A 132 1.28 -25.04 3.16
N THR A 133 0.44 -24.16 3.71
CA THR A 133 -0.99 -24.41 3.90
C THR A 133 -1.72 -24.56 2.57
N ILE A 134 -2.91 -25.15 2.58
CA ILE A 134 -3.71 -25.33 1.37
C ILE A 134 -4.07 -23.99 0.72
N SER A 135 -4.39 -22.97 1.53
CA SER A 135 -4.61 -21.61 1.03
C SER A 135 -3.36 -21.00 0.39
N GLN A 136 -2.18 -21.16 0.98
CA GLN A 136 -0.92 -20.68 0.39
C GLN A 136 -0.61 -21.37 -0.94
N VAL A 137 -0.90 -22.68 -1.05
CA VAL A 137 -0.75 -23.41 -2.32
C VAL A 137 -1.70 -22.88 -3.39
N LYS A 138 -2.96 -22.59 -3.03
CA LYS A 138 -3.93 -21.96 -3.94
C LYS A 138 -3.44 -20.59 -4.42
N GLU A 139 -2.92 -19.76 -3.52
CA GLU A 139 -2.34 -18.45 -3.86
C GLU A 139 -1.15 -18.58 -4.84
N LYS A 140 -0.17 -19.44 -4.53
CA LYS A 140 0.99 -19.69 -5.40
C LYS A 140 0.58 -20.24 -6.77
N ALA A 141 -0.44 -21.09 -6.81
CA ALA A 141 -0.99 -21.60 -8.06
C ALA A 141 -1.65 -20.49 -8.90
N LEU A 142 -2.52 -19.68 -8.29
CA LEU A 142 -3.15 -18.55 -8.97
C LEU A 142 -2.13 -17.54 -9.47
N ASP A 143 -1.09 -17.23 -8.68
CA ASP A 143 -0.01 -16.34 -9.10
C ASP A 143 0.81 -16.86 -10.28
N THR A 144 0.95 -18.19 -10.39
CA THR A 144 1.70 -18.82 -11.47
C THR A 144 0.85 -18.90 -12.74
N ILE A 145 -0.40 -19.38 -12.63
CA ILE A 145 -1.32 -19.54 -13.75
C ILE A 145 -1.71 -18.17 -14.33
N TYR A 146 -2.07 -17.22 -13.47
CA TYR A 146 -2.54 -15.88 -13.85
C TYR A 146 -1.43 -14.82 -13.77
N ARG A 147 -0.16 -15.21 -13.98
CA ARG A 147 1.01 -14.31 -13.86
C ARG A 147 0.92 -13.03 -14.71
N ALA A 148 0.19 -13.07 -15.82
CA ALA A 148 0.02 -11.96 -16.76
C ALA A 148 -1.35 -11.26 -16.63
N THR A 149 -2.21 -11.74 -15.72
CA THR A 149 -3.56 -11.19 -15.51
C THR A 149 -3.54 -10.28 -14.26
N PRO A 150 -4.17 -9.09 -14.30
CA PRO A 150 -4.32 -8.21 -13.14
C PRO A 150 -4.99 -8.93 -11.96
N TYR A 151 -4.61 -8.62 -10.71
CA TYR A 151 -5.08 -9.38 -9.54
C TYR A 151 -6.61 -9.35 -9.36
N SER A 152 -7.25 -8.20 -9.57
CA SER A 152 -8.70 -8.02 -9.43
C SER A 152 -9.54 -8.85 -10.40
N GLN A 153 -8.96 -9.28 -11.52
CA GLN A 153 -9.61 -10.08 -12.55
C GLN A 153 -9.44 -11.59 -12.33
N ARG A 154 -8.68 -12.00 -11.31
CA ARG A 154 -8.42 -13.42 -11.02
C ARG A 154 -9.55 -14.00 -10.14
N PRO A 155 -9.79 -15.33 -10.22
CA PRO A 155 -10.61 -16.01 -9.23
C PRO A 155 -10.07 -15.81 -7.81
N ARG A 156 -10.96 -15.63 -6.83
CA ARG A 156 -10.54 -15.56 -5.42
C ARG A 156 -10.19 -16.94 -4.91
N LYS A 157 -9.13 -17.04 -4.10
CA LYS A 157 -8.71 -18.31 -3.48
C LYS A 157 -9.82 -18.97 -2.64
N ASP A 158 -10.70 -18.15 -2.07
CA ASP A 158 -11.77 -18.61 -1.19
C ASP A 158 -12.95 -19.23 -1.95
N ASP A 159 -13.08 -18.92 -3.26
CA ASP A 159 -14.10 -19.47 -4.16
C ASP A 159 -13.63 -20.78 -4.83
N LEU A 160 -12.41 -21.22 -4.53
CA LEU A 160 -11.77 -22.39 -5.11
C LEU A 160 -11.46 -23.44 -4.04
N ASP A 161 -11.70 -24.70 -4.41
CA ASP A 161 -11.23 -25.88 -3.73
C ASP A 161 -9.99 -26.44 -4.44
N LEU A 162 -9.08 -27.03 -3.66
CA LEU A 162 -7.87 -27.67 -4.17
C LEU A 162 -8.06 -29.17 -4.15
N GLU A 163 -8.25 -29.78 -5.32
CA GLU A 163 -8.44 -31.22 -5.48
C GLU A 163 -7.11 -31.88 -5.86
N TRP A 164 -6.66 -32.86 -5.09
CA TRP A 164 -5.52 -33.70 -5.39
C TRP A 164 -5.94 -34.98 -6.12
N ARG A 165 -5.31 -35.26 -7.27
CA ARG A 165 -5.50 -36.50 -8.05
C ARG A 165 -4.51 -37.56 -7.59
N THR A 166 -4.96 -38.48 -6.75
CA THR A 166 -4.14 -39.54 -6.12
C THR A 166 -3.95 -40.77 -7.00
N GLY A 167 -3.63 -40.60 -8.29
CA GLY A 167 -3.44 -41.72 -9.22
C GLY A 167 -4.65 -42.67 -9.27
N ALA A 168 -4.43 -43.97 -9.03
CA ALA A 168 -5.47 -44.99 -9.00
C ALA A 168 -6.44 -44.87 -7.81
N SER A 169 -6.10 -44.08 -6.78
CA SER A 169 -6.80 -43.99 -5.50
C SER A 169 -7.95 -42.96 -5.48
N GLY A 170 -8.20 -42.27 -6.59
CA GLY A 170 -9.31 -41.31 -6.73
C GLY A 170 -8.90 -39.84 -6.56
N ARG A 171 -9.89 -39.00 -6.25
CA ARG A 171 -9.75 -37.53 -6.08
C ARG A 171 -10.03 -37.17 -4.64
N LEU A 172 -9.23 -36.27 -4.06
CA LEU A 172 -9.38 -35.80 -2.68
C LEU A 172 -9.35 -34.28 -2.65
N ILE A 173 -10.36 -33.63 -2.07
CA ILE A 173 -10.32 -32.18 -1.84
C ILE A 173 -9.56 -31.91 -0.55
N LEU A 174 -8.59 -31.01 -0.61
CA LEU A 174 -7.75 -30.59 0.49
C LEU A 174 -8.32 -29.31 1.10
N TYR A 175 -8.35 -29.24 2.43
CA TYR A 175 -8.75 -28.05 3.18
C TYR A 175 -7.66 -27.63 4.17
N ASP A 176 -7.66 -26.35 4.57
CA ASP A 176 -6.80 -25.86 5.66
C ASP A 176 -7.20 -26.46 7.02
N GLU A 177 -8.47 -26.84 7.17
CA GLU A 177 -9.01 -27.58 8.29
C GLU A 177 -10.05 -28.60 7.79
N ASP A 178 -9.94 -29.85 8.27
CA ASP A 178 -10.88 -30.94 7.99
C ASP A 178 -10.94 -31.93 9.18
N THR A 179 -11.64 -33.05 9.02
CA THR A 179 -11.75 -34.09 10.05
C THR A 179 -10.43 -34.78 10.38
N THR A 180 -9.39 -34.61 9.55
CA THR A 180 -8.06 -35.18 9.77
C THR A 180 -7.11 -34.20 10.45
N THR A 181 -7.54 -32.94 10.66
CA THR A 181 -6.73 -31.90 11.28
C THR A 181 -6.25 -32.28 12.66
N LYS A 182 -4.94 -32.12 12.89
CA LYS A 182 -4.30 -32.47 14.16
C LYS A 182 -4.64 -31.44 15.23
N THR A 183 -5.16 -31.93 16.35
CA THR A 183 -5.40 -31.17 17.57
C THR A 183 -4.43 -31.62 18.66
N GLU A 184 -3.75 -30.66 19.29
CA GLU A 184 -2.76 -30.87 20.33
C GLU A 184 -3.14 -29.99 21.54
N GLY A 185 -3.85 -30.56 22.51
CA GLY A 185 -4.38 -29.80 23.65
C GLY A 185 -5.34 -28.71 23.18
N GLU A 186 -5.08 -27.46 23.55
CA GLU A 186 -5.87 -26.29 23.14
C GLU A 186 -5.53 -25.78 21.74
N TRP A 187 -4.66 -26.45 21.00
CA TRP A 187 -4.16 -25.97 19.71
C TRP A 187 -4.60 -26.84 18.54
N LYS A 188 -5.02 -26.19 17.45
CA LYS A 188 -5.34 -26.83 16.16
C LYS A 188 -4.31 -26.42 15.12
N LYS A 189 -3.65 -27.38 14.47
CA LYS A 189 -2.62 -27.11 13.44
C LYS A 189 -3.25 -27.02 12.06
N ARG A 190 -2.99 -25.94 11.31
CA ARG A 190 -3.40 -25.84 9.88
C ARG A 190 -2.83 -26.99 9.05
N ASN A 191 -3.66 -27.58 8.21
CA ASN A 191 -3.26 -28.65 7.31
C ASN A 191 -2.34 -28.10 6.20
N THR A 192 -1.28 -28.84 5.89
CA THR A 192 -0.28 -28.51 4.84
C THR A 192 -0.18 -29.61 3.80
N LEU A 193 0.58 -29.41 2.72
CA LEU A 193 0.85 -30.49 1.76
C LEU A 193 1.49 -31.73 2.42
N ASN A 194 2.39 -31.52 3.39
CA ASN A 194 3.01 -32.60 4.17
C ASN A 194 1.98 -33.35 5.05
N HIS A 195 0.96 -32.66 5.56
CA HIS A 195 -0.12 -33.30 6.34
C HIS A 195 -0.83 -34.37 5.50
N TYR A 196 -1.18 -34.04 4.25
CA TYR A 196 -1.80 -34.97 3.31
C TYR A 196 -0.78 -35.89 2.59
N ARG A 197 0.52 -35.72 2.86
CA ARG A 197 1.63 -36.46 2.21
C ARG A 197 1.60 -36.36 0.68
N VAL A 198 1.27 -35.19 0.16
CA VAL A 198 1.34 -34.94 -1.29
C VAL A 198 2.80 -35.11 -1.74
N PRO A 199 3.09 -35.92 -2.77
CA PRO A 199 4.45 -36.12 -3.25
C PRO A 199 4.90 -34.98 -4.17
N ASP A 200 6.21 -34.88 -4.37
CA ASP A 200 6.78 -34.04 -5.42
C ASP A 200 6.30 -34.53 -6.79
N GLY A 201 5.91 -33.61 -7.67
CA GLY A 201 5.23 -33.91 -8.93
C GLY A 201 3.73 -34.23 -8.79
N GLY A 202 3.11 -34.02 -7.63
CA GLY A 202 1.68 -34.26 -7.43
C GLY A 202 0.79 -33.43 -8.36
N CYS A 203 -0.27 -34.05 -8.90
CA CYS A 203 -1.23 -33.38 -9.79
C CYS A 203 -2.42 -32.81 -8.99
N LEU A 204 -2.57 -31.49 -9.00
CA LEU A 204 -3.63 -30.75 -8.31
C LEU A 204 -4.57 -30.07 -9.31
N ASN A 205 -5.82 -29.88 -8.92
CA ASN A 205 -6.82 -29.17 -9.68
C ASN A 205 -7.42 -28.05 -8.81
N LEU A 206 -7.52 -26.85 -9.36
CA LEU A 206 -8.36 -25.79 -8.82
C LEU A 206 -9.77 -25.96 -9.38
N VAL A 207 -10.72 -26.23 -8.50
CA VAL A 207 -12.13 -26.43 -8.84
C VAL A 207 -12.97 -25.34 -8.18
N SER A 208 -13.95 -24.80 -8.89
CA SER A 208 -14.88 -23.83 -8.30
C SER A 208 -15.68 -24.53 -7.22
N LYS A 209 -15.78 -23.90 -6.04
CA LYS A 209 -16.73 -24.32 -5.02
C LYS A 209 -18.11 -24.24 -5.63
N GLN A 210 -18.75 -25.38 -5.85
CA GLN A 210 -20.18 -25.38 -6.12
C GLN A 210 -20.85 -24.86 -4.85
N SER A 211 -21.23 -23.58 -4.86
CA SER A 211 -22.26 -23.11 -3.95
C SER A 211 -23.44 -24.06 -4.11
N SER A 212 -23.99 -24.50 -2.99
CA SER A 212 -25.08 -25.45 -2.89
C SER A 212 -26.36 -24.89 -3.54
N PHE A 213 -26.40 -24.81 -4.86
CA PHE A 213 -27.60 -24.46 -5.64
C PHE A 213 -28.66 -25.57 -5.60
N TYR A 214 -28.38 -26.69 -4.93
CA TYR A 214 -29.31 -27.81 -4.74
C TYR A 214 -30.38 -27.59 -3.65
N ASN A 215 -30.42 -26.43 -2.96
CA ASN A 215 -31.47 -26.13 -1.98
C ASN A 215 -32.62 -25.24 -2.50
N LEU A 216 -32.65 -24.88 -3.79
CA LEU A 216 -33.75 -24.08 -4.39
C LEU A 216 -34.60 -24.85 -5.41
N SER A 217 -34.37 -26.15 -5.60
CA SER A 217 -35.02 -26.95 -6.63
C SER A 217 -35.79 -28.16 -6.11
N ILE A 218 -36.45 -28.06 -4.94
CA ILE A 218 -37.58 -28.94 -4.58
C ILE A 218 -38.61 -28.16 -3.75
N LEU A 219 -39.48 -27.40 -4.40
CA LEU A 219 -40.82 -27.05 -3.90
C LEU A 219 -41.77 -27.12 -5.09
N PRO A 220 -42.82 -27.96 -5.07
CA PRO A 220 -43.78 -28.03 -6.17
C PRO A 220 -44.71 -26.81 -6.15
N GLU A 221 -45.01 -26.33 -7.35
CA GLU A 221 -45.91 -25.22 -7.66
C GLU A 221 -47.25 -25.28 -6.93
N LYS A 222 -47.64 -24.18 -6.28
CA LYS A 222 -49.02 -23.68 -6.25
C LYS A 222 -49.04 -22.15 -6.29
N THR A 223 -49.31 -21.63 -7.49
CA THR A 223 -50.19 -20.48 -7.81
C THR A 223 -50.57 -19.51 -6.68
N ASP A 224 -50.17 -18.25 -6.77
CA ASP A 224 -51.06 -17.15 -7.22
C ASP A 224 -50.36 -15.75 -7.25
N LYS A 225 -50.49 -15.09 -8.42
CA LYS A 225 -50.60 -13.65 -8.71
C LYS A 225 -49.72 -12.61 -7.97
N SER A 226 -48.81 -11.99 -8.71
CA SER A 226 -48.82 -10.53 -9.01
C SER A 226 -47.55 -10.11 -9.76
N HIS A 227 -47.69 -9.74 -11.03
CA HIS A 227 -46.65 -8.99 -11.76
C HIS A 227 -46.65 -7.53 -11.29
N LYS A 228 -45.50 -7.02 -10.83
CA LYS A 228 -45.11 -5.61 -11.02
C LYS A 228 -43.60 -5.54 -11.23
N TYR A 229 -43.22 -4.88 -12.31
CA TYR A 229 -41.87 -4.38 -12.53
C TYR A 229 -41.49 -3.45 -11.37
N GLU A 230 -40.36 -3.70 -10.71
CA GLU A 230 -39.75 -2.71 -9.82
C GLU A 230 -38.24 -2.64 -10.06
N THR A 231 -37.88 -1.46 -10.52
CA THR A 231 -36.58 -0.91 -10.85
C THR A 231 -35.68 -0.78 -9.62
N LEU A 232 -34.38 -1.04 -9.84
CA LEU A 232 -33.21 -0.42 -9.21
C LEU A 232 -33.50 0.48 -8.00
N ASN A 233 -33.42 -0.09 -6.79
CA ASN A 233 -33.09 0.62 -5.56
C ASN A 233 -32.74 -0.38 -4.45
N LEU A 234 -31.44 -0.65 -4.27
CA LEU A 234 -30.92 -1.14 -2.99
C LEU A 234 -29.76 -0.26 -2.54
N SER A 235 -30.14 0.93 -2.07
CA SER A 235 -29.33 1.75 -1.18
C SER A 235 -29.33 1.13 0.22
N LYS A 236 -28.20 0.56 0.65
CA LYS A 236 -27.68 0.55 2.03
C LYS A 236 -26.39 -0.30 2.10
N PHE A 237 -25.31 0.23 1.52
CA PHE A 237 -23.97 -0.09 1.99
C PHE A 237 -23.47 1.13 2.76
N SER A 238 -23.42 0.99 4.07
CA SER A 238 -22.67 1.87 4.96
C SER A 238 -21.19 1.71 4.62
N SER A 239 -20.64 2.68 3.89
CA SER A 239 -19.21 2.83 3.69
C SER A 239 -18.57 3.43 4.94
N ALA A 240 -18.17 2.57 5.88
CA ALA A 240 -17.29 3.00 6.97
C ALA A 240 -15.85 3.10 6.45
N SER A 241 -15.32 4.32 6.38
CA SER A 241 -13.89 4.58 6.18
C SER A 241 -13.05 3.91 7.28
N PRO A 242 -11.83 3.42 6.99
CA PRO A 242 -10.95 2.89 8.03
C PRO A 242 -10.30 4.06 8.79
N PRO A 243 -10.36 4.11 10.13
CA PRO A 243 -9.59 5.08 10.88
C PRO A 243 -8.12 4.64 10.99
N LEU A 244 -7.23 5.59 10.73
CA LEU A 244 -5.80 5.51 11.01
C LEU A 244 -5.52 5.31 12.50
N SER A 245 -4.55 4.44 12.79
CA SER A 245 -3.75 4.36 14.04
C SER A 245 -4.35 3.59 15.22
N ARG A 246 -3.87 2.36 15.46
CA ARG A 246 -2.88 2.03 16.50
C ARG A 246 -2.64 0.52 16.51
N ALA A 247 -1.37 0.16 16.72
CA ALA A 247 -0.89 -1.20 16.84
C ALA A 247 -1.58 -2.02 17.95
N THR A 248 -1.38 -3.34 17.83
CA THR A 248 -1.58 -4.38 18.86
C THR A 248 -3.00 -4.59 19.36
N SER A 249 -3.76 -5.46 18.69
CA SER A 249 -4.69 -6.40 19.32
C SER A 249 -4.97 -7.56 18.35
N PRO A 250 -4.96 -8.82 18.80
CA PRO A 250 -5.32 -9.95 17.96
C PRO A 250 -6.80 -9.82 17.56
N LEU A 251 -7.11 -10.08 16.28
CA LEU A 251 -8.48 -10.21 15.83
C LEU A 251 -9.17 -11.30 16.65
N ASN A 252 -10.19 -10.91 17.42
CA ASN A 252 -11.18 -11.83 17.96
C ASN A 252 -11.90 -12.47 16.76
N HIS A 253 -11.56 -13.72 16.45
CA HIS A 253 -12.37 -14.58 15.60
C HIS A 253 -13.31 -15.41 16.48
N ASP A 254 -14.58 -15.39 16.13
CA ASP A 254 -15.68 -16.07 16.81
C ASP A 254 -15.40 -17.54 17.11
N HIS A 255 -15.91 -17.96 18.26
CA HIS A 255 -15.73 -19.25 18.91
C HIS A 255 -16.22 -20.45 18.07
N ASP A 256 -15.27 -21.30 17.71
CA ASP A 256 -15.47 -22.76 17.68
C ASP A 256 -14.58 -23.37 18.79
N GLY A 257 -15.18 -23.70 19.93
CA GLY A 257 -14.58 -24.56 20.96
C GLY A 257 -13.35 -24.06 21.75
N GLY A 258 -12.98 -22.78 21.70
CA GLY A 258 -11.86 -22.23 22.49
C GLY A 258 -10.46 -22.71 22.06
N LEU A 259 -10.35 -23.42 20.94
CA LEU A 259 -9.08 -23.91 20.41
C LEU A 259 -8.35 -22.80 19.63
N LYS A 260 -7.09 -22.54 19.97
CA LYS A 260 -6.21 -21.61 19.25
C LYS A 260 -5.65 -22.27 17.99
N VAL A 261 -5.58 -21.54 16.88
CA VAL A 261 -5.06 -22.06 15.60
C VAL A 261 -3.60 -21.66 15.40
N TRP A 262 -2.75 -22.58 14.91
CA TRP A 262 -1.35 -22.31 14.58
C TRP A 262 -0.94 -22.99 13.28
N HIS A 263 0.15 -22.52 12.67
CA HIS A 263 0.72 -23.12 11.45
C HIS A 263 2.13 -23.67 11.68
N LEU A 264 3.14 -22.79 11.69
CA LEU A 264 4.55 -23.13 11.87
C LEU A 264 5.04 -22.75 13.27
N VAL A 265 4.56 -21.61 13.79
CA VAL A 265 5.01 -21.04 15.06
C VAL A 265 3.87 -21.10 16.09
N LYS A 266 4.14 -21.71 17.25
CA LYS A 266 3.28 -21.58 18.45
C LYS A 266 3.83 -20.47 19.34
N HIS A 267 3.06 -19.41 19.53
CA HIS A 267 3.30 -18.48 20.63
C HIS A 267 2.52 -18.97 21.85
N HIS A 268 3.21 -19.60 22.80
CA HIS A 268 2.61 -19.86 24.11
C HIS A 268 2.58 -18.55 24.90
N ASP A 269 1.41 -18.15 25.40
CA ASP A 269 1.21 -16.95 26.23
C ASP A 269 1.88 -17.04 27.62
N SER A 270 2.74 -18.04 27.90
CA SER A 270 3.11 -18.41 29.28
C SER A 270 4.56 -18.87 29.51
N ASP A 271 5.55 -18.50 28.69
CA ASP A 271 6.97 -18.84 28.97
C ASP A 271 7.97 -17.68 28.77
N ALA A 272 7.54 -16.43 28.91
CA ALA A 272 8.45 -15.28 28.93
C ALA A 272 9.33 -15.19 30.21
N GLN A 273 9.24 -16.16 31.14
CA GLN A 273 9.89 -16.02 32.45
C GLN A 273 10.76 -17.18 32.94
N LYS A 274 10.90 -18.31 32.23
CA LYS A 274 11.75 -19.42 32.69
C LYS A 274 12.47 -20.20 31.58
N GLU A 275 13.23 -19.52 30.74
CA GLU A 275 14.40 -20.10 30.04
C GLU A 275 15.26 -18.92 29.51
N GLY A 276 16.07 -18.28 30.35
CA GLY A 276 17.35 -18.86 30.79
C GLY A 276 18.52 -18.53 29.85
N GLU A 277 18.65 -17.28 29.40
CA GLU A 277 19.88 -16.51 29.06
C GLU A 277 20.97 -17.06 28.12
N ARG A 278 20.98 -18.34 27.72
CA ARG A 278 22.06 -18.94 26.89
C ARG A 278 21.59 -19.40 25.51
N GLY A 279 20.28 -19.58 25.29
CA GLY A 279 19.70 -19.91 23.99
C GLY A 279 19.56 -18.70 23.04
N ASN A 280 19.30 -17.50 23.56
CA ASN A 280 18.94 -16.33 22.73
C ASN A 280 20.12 -15.67 21.98
N LYS A 281 21.37 -15.81 22.44
CA LYS A 281 22.50 -15.06 21.85
C LYS A 281 23.03 -15.67 20.56
N MET A 282 23.33 -16.97 20.53
CA MET A 282 23.76 -17.67 19.29
C MET A 282 22.66 -17.70 18.22
N VAL A 283 21.43 -17.71 18.69
CA VAL A 283 20.22 -17.76 17.86
C VAL A 283 19.98 -16.41 17.14
N SER A 284 20.41 -15.28 17.72
CA SER A 284 20.33 -13.95 17.09
C SER A 284 21.25 -13.75 15.87
N GLU A 285 22.44 -14.36 15.85
CA GLU A 285 23.40 -14.21 14.74
C GLU A 285 22.95 -14.95 13.47
N ILE A 286 22.31 -16.11 13.63
CA ILE A 286 21.73 -16.89 12.53
C ILE A 286 20.61 -16.08 11.85
N TYR A 287 19.80 -15.38 12.65
CA TYR A 287 18.74 -14.51 12.16
C TYR A 287 19.28 -13.29 11.43
N LEU A 288 20.31 -12.64 11.97
CA LEU A 288 20.99 -11.55 11.29
C LEU A 288 21.55 -12.00 9.95
N THR A 289 22.14 -13.19 9.87
CA THR A 289 22.62 -13.78 8.61
C THR A 289 21.48 -13.96 7.59
N ARG A 290 20.27 -14.38 8.03
CA ARG A 290 19.10 -14.51 7.15
C ARG A 290 18.59 -13.15 6.64
N LEU A 291 18.55 -12.14 7.52
CA LEU A 291 18.20 -10.76 7.16
C LEU A 291 19.19 -10.21 6.13
N LEU A 292 20.50 -10.36 6.37
CA LEU A 292 21.57 -9.94 5.47
C LEU A 292 21.51 -10.65 4.11
N ALA A 293 21.27 -11.95 4.09
CA ALA A 293 21.11 -12.71 2.84
C ALA A 293 19.88 -12.24 2.03
N THR A 294 18.77 -11.96 2.72
CA THR A 294 17.55 -11.43 2.10
C THR A 294 17.79 -10.02 1.55
N LYS A 295 18.43 -9.14 2.34
CA LYS A 295 18.86 -7.80 1.91
C LYS A 295 19.77 -7.86 0.69
N GLY A 296 20.81 -8.70 0.73
CA GLY A 296 21.74 -8.86 -0.38
C GLY A 296 21.06 -9.30 -1.68
N THR A 297 20.03 -10.15 -1.60
CA THR A 297 19.26 -10.59 -2.78
C THR A 297 18.39 -9.46 -3.35
N LEU A 298 17.86 -8.59 -2.49
CA LEU A 298 16.95 -7.51 -2.86
C LEU A 298 17.66 -6.18 -3.18
N GLN A 299 18.95 -6.08 -2.84
CA GLN A 299 19.73 -4.84 -2.88
C GLN A 299 19.62 -4.11 -4.21
N LYS A 300 19.85 -4.80 -5.33
CA LYS A 300 19.80 -4.20 -6.66
C LYS A 300 18.45 -3.54 -6.96
N PHE A 301 17.34 -4.17 -6.56
CA PHE A 301 16.00 -3.61 -6.80
C PHE A 301 15.72 -2.38 -5.95
N VAL A 302 16.32 -2.30 -4.75
CA VAL A 302 16.26 -1.10 -3.91
C VAL A 302 17.08 0.01 -4.54
N ASP A 303 18.31 -0.28 -4.96
CA ASP A 303 19.20 0.67 -5.63
C ASP A 303 18.59 1.22 -6.92
N ASP A 304 18.11 0.35 -7.81
CA ASP A 304 17.48 0.71 -9.08
C ASP A 304 16.29 1.66 -8.85
N LEU A 305 15.50 1.43 -7.81
CA LEU A 305 14.38 2.30 -7.44
C LEU A 305 14.84 3.64 -6.89
N PHE A 306 15.77 3.65 -5.94
CA PHE A 306 16.25 4.87 -5.29
C PHE A 306 16.98 5.76 -6.28
N GLU A 307 17.81 5.18 -7.14
CA GLU A 307 18.51 5.88 -8.22
C GLU A 307 17.52 6.49 -9.21
N THR A 308 16.46 5.76 -9.59
CA THR A 308 15.41 6.30 -10.48
C THR A 308 14.67 7.48 -9.84
N ILE A 309 14.36 7.41 -8.54
CA ILE A 309 13.65 8.47 -7.82
C ILE A 309 14.54 9.72 -7.64
N PHE A 310 15.82 9.54 -7.30
CA PHE A 310 16.78 10.62 -7.06
C PHE A 310 17.64 10.94 -8.30
N SER A 311 17.08 10.76 -9.50
CA SER A 311 17.72 11.14 -10.76
C SER A 311 17.03 12.35 -11.41
N THR A 312 17.85 13.24 -11.96
CA THR A 312 17.41 14.40 -12.75
C THR A 312 17.22 14.08 -14.24
N ALA A 313 17.78 12.96 -14.69
CA ALA A 313 17.66 12.44 -16.04
C ALA A 313 17.79 10.90 -16.02
N HIS A 314 16.68 10.19 -16.11
CA HIS A 314 16.67 8.72 -16.14
C HIS A 314 16.20 8.22 -17.52
N ARG A 315 17.04 7.42 -18.20
CA ARG A 315 16.77 6.85 -19.54
C ARG A 315 16.34 7.89 -20.60
N GLY A 316 16.89 9.10 -20.53
CA GLY A 316 16.57 10.20 -21.46
C GLY A 316 15.27 10.97 -21.14
N SER A 317 14.56 10.61 -20.07
CA SER A 317 13.42 11.39 -19.57
C SER A 317 13.89 12.52 -18.67
N ALA A 318 13.38 13.72 -18.90
CA ALA A 318 13.68 14.90 -18.10
C ALA A 318 12.96 14.85 -16.73
N LEU A 319 13.53 15.53 -15.73
CA LEU A 319 12.89 15.76 -14.44
C LEU A 319 11.48 16.37 -14.62
N PRO A 320 10.45 15.89 -13.88
CA PRO A 320 9.14 16.50 -13.87
C PRO A 320 9.19 17.99 -13.47
N LEU A 321 8.60 18.85 -14.30
CA LEU A 321 8.57 20.30 -14.11
C LEU A 321 8.00 20.72 -12.74
N ALA A 322 7.02 19.96 -12.24
CA ALA A 322 6.42 20.19 -10.92
C ALA A 322 7.43 20.13 -9.76
N ILE A 323 8.45 19.25 -9.85
CA ILE A 323 9.49 19.12 -8.82
C ILE A 323 10.38 20.35 -8.83
N LYS A 324 10.89 20.75 -10.01
CA LYS A 324 11.71 21.95 -10.16
C LYS A 324 10.97 23.20 -9.69
N TYR A 325 9.73 23.39 -10.14
CA TYR A 325 8.92 24.55 -9.78
C TYR A 325 8.67 24.63 -8.26
N MET A 326 8.33 23.51 -7.62
CA MET A 326 8.11 23.49 -6.17
C MET A 326 9.41 23.67 -5.38
N PHE A 327 10.52 23.10 -5.84
CA PHE A 327 11.81 23.24 -5.14
C PHE A 327 12.37 24.66 -5.25
N ASP A 328 12.19 25.31 -6.41
CA ASP A 328 12.50 26.74 -6.58
C ASP A 328 11.65 27.60 -5.66
N PHE A 329 10.35 27.32 -5.57
CA PHE A 329 9.46 28.01 -4.63
C PHE A 329 9.97 27.89 -3.19
N LEU A 330 10.38 26.70 -2.74
CA LEU A 330 10.94 26.51 -1.40
C LEU A 330 12.27 27.26 -1.19
N ASP A 331 13.14 27.29 -2.20
CA ASP A 331 14.39 28.06 -2.17
C ASP A 331 14.10 29.57 -2.07
N ASP A 332 13.15 30.09 -2.85
CA ASP A 332 12.73 31.49 -2.82
C ASP A 332 12.08 31.87 -1.50
N GLN A 333 11.25 31.00 -0.91
CA GLN A 333 10.67 31.22 0.41
C GLN A 333 11.75 31.27 1.49
N ALA A 334 12.76 30.41 1.42
CA ALA A 334 13.88 30.45 2.36
C ALA A 334 14.63 31.80 2.27
N LEU A 335 14.90 32.27 1.05
CA LEU A 335 15.54 33.58 0.82
C LEU A 335 14.70 34.75 1.33
N GLN A 336 13.39 34.76 1.05
CA GLN A 336 12.47 35.81 1.50
C GLN A 336 12.40 35.93 3.02
N HIS A 337 12.54 34.81 3.73
CA HIS A 337 12.54 34.77 5.20
C HIS A 337 13.94 34.85 5.82
N GLY A 338 15.00 35.09 5.04
CA GLY A 338 16.36 35.21 5.53
C GLY A 338 16.95 33.90 6.09
N ILE A 339 16.43 32.75 5.66
CA ILE A 339 16.92 31.43 6.06
C ILE A 339 18.13 31.09 5.21
N SER A 340 19.31 31.10 5.85
CA SER A 340 20.59 30.80 5.21
C SER A 340 21.07 29.37 5.42
N ASP A 341 20.47 28.63 6.35
CA ASP A 341 20.83 27.24 6.67
C ASP A 341 20.33 26.26 5.58
N PRO A 342 21.24 25.60 4.83
CA PRO A 342 20.87 24.64 3.80
C PRO A 342 20.10 23.42 4.33
N ASP A 343 20.32 23.03 5.59
CA ASP A 343 19.68 21.85 6.18
C ASP A 343 18.18 22.05 6.38
N VAL A 344 17.76 23.30 6.62
CA VAL A 344 16.33 23.66 6.73
C VAL A 344 15.65 23.45 5.37
N VAL A 345 16.26 23.96 4.30
CA VAL A 345 15.71 23.83 2.93
C VAL A 345 15.73 22.38 2.44
N HIS A 346 16.79 21.64 2.76
CA HIS A 346 16.86 20.19 2.53
C HIS A 346 15.70 19.45 3.21
N THR A 347 15.43 19.82 4.47
CA THR A 347 14.32 19.25 5.24
C THR A 347 12.96 19.60 4.63
N TRP A 348 12.77 20.83 4.13
CA TRP A 348 11.54 21.24 3.44
C TRP A 348 11.32 20.46 2.13
N LYS A 349 12.37 20.29 1.32
CA LYS A 349 12.32 19.49 0.08
C LYS A 349 12.01 18.02 0.39
N SER A 350 12.64 17.45 1.41
CA SER A 350 12.40 16.07 1.85
C SER A 350 10.98 15.85 2.39
N ASN A 351 10.48 16.77 3.22
CA ASN A 351 9.14 16.70 3.79
C ASN A 351 8.02 16.99 2.79
N SER A 352 8.29 17.72 1.70
CA SER A 352 7.28 18.06 0.69
C SER A 352 7.06 16.94 -0.33
N LEU A 353 8.13 16.23 -0.73
CA LEU A 353 8.06 15.23 -1.81
C LEU A 353 8.47 13.81 -1.37
N PRO A 354 9.76 13.47 -1.12
CA PRO A 354 10.18 12.11 -0.78
C PRO A 354 9.38 11.47 0.36
N LEU A 355 9.22 12.18 1.48
CA LEU A 355 8.63 11.61 2.70
C LEU A 355 7.10 11.47 2.64
N ARG A 356 6.42 12.18 1.72
CA ARG A 356 4.95 12.13 1.58
C ARG A 356 4.50 11.33 0.38
N PHE A 357 5.09 11.58 -0.78
CA PHE A 357 4.72 10.92 -2.02
C PHE A 357 5.43 9.56 -2.14
N TRP A 358 6.77 9.56 -2.17
CA TRP A 358 7.54 8.36 -2.49
C TRP A 358 7.47 7.29 -1.40
N VAL A 359 7.62 7.66 -0.12
CA VAL A 359 7.46 6.72 1.01
C VAL A 359 6.09 6.04 0.97
N ASN A 360 5.03 6.79 0.66
CA ASN A 360 3.68 6.25 0.59
C ASN A 360 3.54 5.24 -0.55
N LEU A 361 4.09 5.52 -1.74
CA LEU A 361 4.06 4.58 -2.87
C LEU A 361 4.93 3.34 -2.66
N ILE A 362 6.11 3.48 -2.03
CA ILE A 362 6.97 2.34 -1.67
C ILE A 362 6.25 1.40 -0.71
N LYS A 363 5.57 1.95 0.30
CA LYS A 363 4.77 1.15 1.25
C LYS A 363 3.53 0.56 0.61
N ASN A 364 2.88 1.30 -0.29
CA ASN A 364 1.58 0.96 -0.86
C ASN A 364 1.63 0.87 -2.40
N PRO A 365 2.37 -0.10 -2.96
CA PRO A 365 2.44 -0.28 -4.42
C PRO A 365 1.07 -0.65 -5.02
N ASN A 366 0.13 -1.16 -4.22
CA ASN A 366 -1.24 -1.44 -4.61
C ASN A 366 -2.08 -0.17 -4.92
N PHE A 367 -1.55 1.04 -4.64
CA PHE A 367 -2.15 2.28 -5.14
C PHE A 367 -1.86 2.51 -6.63
N VAL A 368 -0.80 1.88 -7.14
CA VAL A 368 -0.34 2.06 -8.52
C VAL A 368 -0.67 0.84 -9.38
N PHE A 369 -0.57 -0.35 -8.79
CA PHE A 369 -0.72 -1.62 -9.50
C PHE A 369 -1.90 -2.42 -8.96
N ASP A 370 -2.57 -3.17 -9.84
CA ASP A 370 -3.57 -4.16 -9.46
C ASP A 370 -2.89 -5.44 -8.95
N ILE A 371 -2.48 -5.40 -7.68
CA ILE A 371 -1.72 -6.43 -7.00
C ILE A 371 -2.29 -6.69 -5.60
N HIS A 372 -2.05 -7.90 -5.09
CA HIS A 372 -2.25 -8.23 -3.69
C HIS A 372 -0.94 -8.15 -2.92
N LYS A 373 -0.93 -7.30 -1.89
CA LYS A 373 0.18 -7.13 -0.94
C LYS A 373 -0.13 -7.92 0.32
N SER A 374 0.62 -9.00 0.58
CA SER A 374 0.50 -9.77 1.82
C SER A 374 1.18 -9.04 3.00
N ASN A 375 0.80 -9.39 4.23
CA ASN A 375 1.32 -8.76 5.46
C ASN A 375 2.84 -8.83 5.58
N ILE A 376 3.45 -9.94 5.17
CA ILE A 376 4.91 -10.11 5.19
C ILE A 376 5.60 -9.22 4.15
N VAL A 377 5.01 -9.08 2.95
CA VAL A 377 5.52 -8.18 1.91
C VAL A 377 5.39 -6.73 2.37
N ASP A 378 4.27 -6.34 2.98
CA ASP A 378 4.07 -5.02 3.59
C ASP A 378 5.13 -4.70 4.65
N SER A 379 5.44 -5.68 5.50
CA SER A 379 6.48 -5.54 6.53
C SER A 379 7.87 -5.33 5.92
N CYS A 380 8.19 -6.04 4.82
CA CYS A 380 9.46 -5.87 4.12
C CYS A 380 9.55 -4.53 3.39
N LEU A 381 8.48 -4.11 2.70
CA LEU A 381 8.42 -2.79 2.05
C LEU A 381 8.48 -1.64 3.06
N SER A 382 7.96 -1.82 4.27
CA SER A 382 8.10 -0.85 5.35
C SER A 382 9.56 -0.66 5.79
N VAL A 383 10.38 -1.72 5.78
CA VAL A 383 11.83 -1.59 6.03
C VAL A 383 12.50 -0.80 4.91
N VAL A 384 12.20 -1.10 3.64
CA VAL A 384 12.75 -0.35 2.50
C VAL A 384 12.32 1.13 2.54
N ALA A 385 11.06 1.40 2.87
CA ALA A 385 10.55 2.75 3.03
C ALA A 385 11.24 3.49 4.18
N GLN A 386 11.54 2.81 5.30
CA GLN A 386 12.32 3.40 6.38
C GLN A 386 13.74 3.75 5.94
N THR A 387 14.40 2.87 5.18
CA THR A 387 15.72 3.15 4.60
C THR A 387 15.68 4.38 3.67
N PHE A 388 14.63 4.52 2.86
CA PHE A 388 14.41 5.69 2.01
C PHE A 388 14.17 6.98 2.82
N MET A 389 13.47 6.89 3.96
CA MET A 389 13.31 8.03 4.86
C MET A 389 14.65 8.44 5.49
N ASP A 390 15.43 7.45 5.94
CA ASP A 390 16.73 7.67 6.58
C ASP A 390 17.74 8.32 5.60
N SER A 391 17.67 8.00 4.30
CA SER A 391 18.51 8.64 3.28
C SER A 391 18.16 10.11 3.02
N CYS A 392 16.94 10.54 3.35
CA CYS A 392 16.53 11.94 3.21
C CYS A 392 16.91 12.79 4.44
N SER A 393 17.34 12.18 5.54
CA SER A 393 17.65 12.90 6.78
C SER A 393 19.00 13.62 6.71
N THR A 394 19.07 14.85 7.23
CA THR A 394 20.34 15.57 7.45
C THR A 394 21.07 15.08 8.71
N SER A 395 20.37 14.42 9.64
CA SER A 395 20.97 14.00 10.91
C SER A 395 22.02 12.89 10.76
N ASP A 396 23.07 12.95 11.57
CA ASP A 396 24.09 11.89 11.61
C ASP A 396 23.48 10.52 11.88
N HIS A 397 23.94 9.52 11.13
CA HIS A 397 23.49 8.16 11.28
C HIS A 397 24.15 7.50 12.51
N ARG A 398 23.69 7.89 13.71
CA ARG A 398 24.17 7.31 14.97
C ARG A 398 23.63 5.90 15.13
N LEU A 399 24.55 4.94 15.24
CA LEU A 399 24.28 3.53 15.45
C LEU A 399 24.77 3.13 16.85
N GLY A 400 23.83 2.78 17.71
CA GLY A 400 24.08 2.13 19.00
C GLY A 400 23.53 0.71 19.03
N LYS A 401 23.77 0.01 20.15
CA LYS A 401 23.26 -1.35 20.40
C LYS A 401 21.72 -1.43 20.38
N ASP A 402 21.05 -0.33 20.70
CA ASP A 402 19.59 -0.23 20.73
C ASP A 402 18.99 0.30 19.42
N SER A 403 19.80 0.40 18.35
CA SER A 403 19.30 0.82 17.04
C SER A 403 18.37 -0.26 16.48
N PRO A 404 17.24 0.11 15.85
CA PRO A 404 16.39 -0.85 15.17
C PRO A 404 17.18 -1.67 14.13
N SER A 405 16.88 -2.95 14.02
CA SER A 405 17.58 -3.84 13.08
C SER A 405 17.45 -3.39 11.62
N SER A 406 16.34 -2.78 11.23
CA SER A 406 16.18 -2.16 9.90
C SER A 406 17.23 -1.08 9.62
N LYS A 407 17.58 -0.29 10.65
CA LYS A 407 18.61 0.76 10.57
C LYS A 407 20.01 0.15 10.45
N LEU A 408 20.29 -0.90 11.22
CA LEU A 408 21.56 -1.63 11.15
C LEU A 408 21.76 -2.35 9.81
N LEU A 409 20.66 -2.86 9.22
CA LEU A 409 20.69 -3.65 7.99
C LEU A 409 21.17 -2.85 6.76
N TYR A 410 20.87 -1.55 6.72
CA TYR A 410 21.23 -0.64 5.63
C TYR A 410 22.27 0.43 6.04
N ALA A 411 22.85 0.31 7.23
CA ALA A 411 23.80 1.27 7.79
C ALA A 411 24.94 1.70 6.85
N LYS A 412 25.44 0.75 6.04
CA LYS A 412 26.56 1.00 5.10
C LYS A 412 26.10 1.70 3.82
N ASP A 413 24.84 1.56 3.45
CA ASP A 413 24.29 2.09 2.20
C ASP A 413 23.73 3.51 2.39
N ILE A 414 23.23 3.84 3.60
CA ILE A 414 22.66 5.16 3.92
C ILE A 414 23.57 6.34 3.54
N PRO A 415 24.89 6.35 3.83
CA PRO A 415 25.75 7.45 3.43
C PRO A 415 25.78 7.68 1.91
N VAL A 416 25.75 6.60 1.12
CA VAL A 416 25.73 6.67 -0.36
C VAL A 416 24.39 7.23 -0.84
N TYR A 417 23.28 6.78 -0.26
CA TYR A 417 21.97 7.32 -0.61
C TYR A 417 21.80 8.78 -0.19
N LYS A 418 22.37 9.22 0.93
CA LYS A 418 22.41 10.64 1.31
C LYS A 418 23.13 11.49 0.27
N GLU A 419 24.28 11.02 -0.22
CA GLU A 419 25.01 11.69 -1.31
C GLU A 419 24.17 11.79 -2.59
N TRP A 420 23.35 10.77 -2.90
CA TRP A 420 22.41 10.83 -4.02
C TRP A 420 21.34 11.90 -3.83
N VAL A 421 20.76 12.01 -2.62
CA VAL A 421 19.75 13.02 -2.28
C VAL A 421 20.34 14.43 -2.35
N GLU A 422 21.52 14.64 -1.77
CA GLU A 422 22.23 15.92 -1.80
C GLU A 422 22.53 16.37 -3.23
N ARG A 423 23.07 15.44 -4.06
CA ARG A 423 23.30 15.69 -5.48
C ARG A 423 22.01 16.02 -6.21
N TYR A 424 20.95 15.24 -5.97
CA TYR A 424 19.64 15.47 -6.59
C TYR A 424 19.10 16.88 -6.31
N TYR A 425 19.14 17.35 -5.06
CA TYR A 425 18.71 18.71 -4.72
C TYR A 425 19.62 19.79 -5.31
N SER A 426 20.93 19.55 -5.34
CA SER A 426 21.90 20.46 -5.97
C SER A 426 21.66 20.60 -7.47
N ASP A 427 21.53 19.48 -8.18
CA ASP A 427 21.33 19.43 -9.63
C ASP A 427 20.02 20.11 -10.03
N ILE A 428 18.93 19.89 -9.27
CA ILE A 428 17.65 20.58 -9.49
C ILE A 428 17.81 22.09 -9.32
N LYS A 429 18.52 22.54 -8.28
CA LYS A 429 18.76 23.97 -8.04
C LYS A 429 19.56 24.62 -9.19
N MET A 430 20.46 23.88 -9.82
CA MET A 430 21.24 24.36 -10.97
C MET A 430 20.47 24.39 -12.30
N MET A 431 19.32 23.69 -12.40
CA MET A 431 18.50 23.73 -13.61
C MET A 431 17.89 25.13 -13.83
N GLN A 432 17.60 25.42 -15.09
CA GLN A 432 16.93 26.67 -15.47
C GLN A 432 15.56 26.80 -14.75
N ALA A 433 15.31 27.98 -14.18
CA ALA A 433 14.04 28.29 -13.54
C ALA A 433 12.89 28.19 -14.55
N ILE A 434 11.76 27.64 -14.09
CA ILE A 434 10.55 27.49 -14.90
C ILE A 434 9.76 28.79 -14.81
N SER A 435 9.42 29.38 -15.97
CA SER A 435 8.59 30.57 -15.97
C SER A 435 7.15 30.24 -15.55
N ASP A 436 6.46 31.19 -14.92
CA ASP A 436 5.03 31.03 -14.62
C ASP A 436 4.20 30.75 -15.88
N GLN A 437 4.61 31.27 -17.04
CA GLN A 437 3.90 31.02 -18.29
C GLN A 437 4.00 29.54 -18.68
N ASP A 438 5.20 28.95 -18.61
CA ASP A 438 5.43 27.54 -18.94
C ASP A 438 4.75 26.62 -17.94
N MET A 439 4.79 26.97 -16.65
CA MET A 439 4.11 26.20 -15.61
C MET A 439 2.59 26.22 -15.81
N ASN A 440 2.01 27.39 -16.10
CA ASN A 440 0.58 27.51 -16.39
C ASN A 440 0.20 26.76 -17.68
N ALA A 441 1.05 26.78 -18.70
CA ALA A 441 0.83 26.02 -19.93
C ALA A 441 0.82 24.51 -19.66
N MET A 442 1.76 24.01 -18.85
CA MET A 442 1.81 22.61 -18.43
C MET A 442 0.57 22.22 -17.61
N LEU A 443 0.20 23.03 -16.60
CA LEU A 443 -1.00 22.77 -15.80
C LEU A 443 -2.29 22.81 -16.64
N ALA A 444 -2.36 23.69 -17.65
CA ALA A 444 -3.48 23.72 -18.58
C ALA A 444 -3.50 22.49 -19.50
N GLU A 445 -2.34 22.00 -19.93
CA GLU A 445 -2.23 20.77 -20.70
C GLU A 445 -2.61 19.54 -19.88
N GLU A 446 -2.16 19.42 -18.63
CA GLU A 446 -2.64 18.38 -17.72
C GLU A 446 -4.16 18.55 -17.49
N SER A 447 -4.65 19.76 -17.21
CA SER A 447 -6.09 20.00 -17.07
C SER A 447 -6.91 19.73 -18.35
N ARG A 448 -6.30 19.66 -19.54
CA ARG A 448 -6.97 19.35 -20.82
C ARG A 448 -6.76 17.91 -21.28
N GLY A 449 -5.54 17.41 -21.31
CA GLY A 449 -5.17 16.06 -21.70
C GLY A 449 -5.58 15.01 -20.68
N VAL A 450 -5.44 15.34 -19.39
CA VAL A 450 -5.92 14.55 -18.25
C VAL A 450 -7.38 14.95 -17.97
N GLY A 451 -7.75 16.24 -17.97
CA GLY A 451 -9.15 16.66 -17.74
C GLY A 451 -10.18 16.27 -18.81
N GLN A 452 -9.90 16.36 -20.11
CA GLN A 452 -10.96 16.20 -21.13
C GLN A 452 -11.16 14.77 -21.64
N ARG A 453 -10.18 13.85 -21.46
CA ARG A 453 -10.29 12.43 -21.85
C ARG A 453 -10.28 11.43 -20.70
N LEU A 454 -9.74 11.78 -19.53
CA LEU A 454 -9.64 10.88 -18.38
C LEU A 454 -10.49 11.39 -17.19
N HIS A 455 -10.44 12.67 -16.81
CA HIS A 455 -10.97 13.09 -15.50
C HIS A 455 -12.31 13.81 -15.45
N THR A 456 -12.84 14.36 -16.57
CA THR A 456 -14.22 14.92 -16.56
C THR A 456 -15.28 13.82 -16.53
N SER A 457 -14.95 12.61 -17.00
CA SER A 457 -15.83 11.43 -16.90
C SER A 457 -15.52 10.50 -15.73
N GLU A 458 -14.30 10.53 -15.17
CA GLU A 458 -13.93 9.68 -14.01
C GLU A 458 -14.26 10.32 -12.65
N PHE A 459 -14.20 11.65 -12.53
CA PHE A 459 -14.49 12.33 -11.27
C PHE A 459 -15.80 13.13 -11.33
N ASN A 460 -16.72 12.83 -10.42
CA ASN A 460 -17.95 13.60 -10.27
C ASN A 460 -17.70 14.84 -9.41
N THR A 461 -17.46 15.97 -10.07
CA THR A 461 -17.24 17.26 -9.41
C THR A 461 -18.44 17.72 -8.58
N ASN A 462 -19.67 17.39 -9.00
CA ASN A 462 -20.87 17.75 -8.24
C ASN A 462 -20.93 17.02 -6.90
N CYS A 463 -20.59 15.73 -6.86
CA CYS A 463 -20.48 14.99 -5.59
C CYS A 463 -19.39 15.59 -4.70
N ALA A 464 -18.22 15.92 -5.24
CA ALA A 464 -17.13 16.54 -4.48
C ALA A 464 -17.53 17.92 -3.91
N LEU A 465 -18.22 18.76 -4.71
CA LEU A 465 -18.72 20.05 -4.26
C LEU A 465 -19.80 19.91 -3.18
N HIS A 466 -20.70 18.94 -3.31
CA HIS A 466 -21.70 18.66 -2.29
C HIS A 466 -21.05 18.24 -0.96
N GLU A 467 -20.08 17.32 -1.00
CA GLU A 467 -19.32 16.92 0.19
C GLU A 467 -18.55 18.11 0.80
N LEU A 468 -17.92 18.96 -0.02
CA LEU A 468 -17.24 20.16 0.44
C LEU A 468 -18.21 21.17 1.07
N TYR A 469 -19.40 21.32 0.49
CA TYR A 469 -20.44 22.20 1.01
C TYR A 469 -20.91 21.80 2.41
N THR A 470 -20.89 20.50 2.76
CA THR A 470 -21.20 20.07 4.13
C THR A 470 -20.28 20.70 5.19
N TYR A 471 -19.01 20.93 4.85
CA TYR A 471 -18.07 21.65 5.70
C TYR A 471 -18.37 23.14 5.76
N ALA A 472 -18.76 23.74 4.62
CA ALA A 472 -19.15 25.15 4.57
C ALA A 472 -20.37 25.43 5.46
N VAL A 473 -21.38 24.55 5.45
CA VAL A 473 -22.53 24.63 6.36
C VAL A 473 -22.10 24.46 7.82
N LYS A 474 -21.27 23.45 8.11
CA LYS A 474 -20.83 23.15 9.48
C LYS A 474 -20.06 24.31 10.12
N TYR A 475 -19.27 25.03 9.34
CA TYR A 475 -18.42 26.13 9.81
C TYR A 475 -18.87 27.50 9.31
N ASN A 476 -20.16 27.66 8.98
CA ASN A 476 -20.70 28.85 8.33
C ASN A 476 -20.40 30.13 9.12
N GLU A 477 -20.63 30.13 10.44
CA GLU A 477 -20.38 31.32 11.28
C GLU A 477 -18.90 31.73 11.23
N GLN A 478 -17.97 30.78 11.38
CA GLN A 478 -16.54 31.08 11.34
C GLN A 478 -16.10 31.57 9.95
N LEU A 479 -16.64 30.96 8.89
CA LEU A 479 -16.36 31.36 7.52
C LEU A 479 -16.87 32.78 7.24
N THR A 480 -18.11 33.10 7.61
CA THR A 480 -18.69 34.44 7.40
C THR A 480 -17.90 35.50 8.13
N VAL A 481 -17.57 35.29 9.41
CA VAL A 481 -16.74 36.24 10.18
C VAL A 481 -15.39 36.46 9.50
N THR A 482 -14.71 35.39 9.10
CA THR A 482 -13.40 35.49 8.43
C THR A 482 -13.50 36.24 7.09
N LEU A 483 -14.54 35.98 6.30
CA LEU A 483 -14.78 36.65 5.01
C LEU A 483 -15.20 38.12 5.17
N GLU A 484 -15.82 38.47 6.30
CA GLU A 484 -16.17 39.84 6.65
C GLU A 484 -14.99 40.60 7.25
N GLU A 485 -14.01 39.95 7.85
CA GLU A 485 -12.80 40.59 8.39
C GLU A 485 -11.72 40.84 7.30
N ASP A 486 -11.62 39.96 6.30
CA ASP A 486 -10.62 40.08 5.24
C ASP A 486 -10.97 41.15 4.18
N GLU A 487 -10.07 42.12 3.98
CA GLU A 487 -10.26 43.27 3.10
C GLU A 487 -10.47 42.86 1.62
N PHE A 488 -9.80 41.79 1.18
CA PHE A 488 -9.97 41.26 -0.18
C PHE A 488 -11.36 40.64 -0.36
N SER A 489 -11.80 39.85 0.63
CA SER A 489 -13.10 39.19 0.66
C SER A 489 -14.27 40.19 0.70
N GLN A 490 -14.13 41.26 1.49
CA GLN A 490 -15.10 42.38 1.50
C GLN A 490 -15.22 43.04 0.12
N LYS A 491 -14.09 43.39 -0.52
CA LYS A 491 -14.06 44.00 -1.87
C LYS A 491 -14.76 43.13 -2.92
N GLN A 492 -14.63 41.80 -2.80
CA GLN A 492 -15.23 40.83 -3.72
C GLN A 492 -16.63 40.35 -3.31
N ARG A 493 -17.15 40.86 -2.18
CA ARG A 493 -18.44 40.48 -1.57
C ARG A 493 -18.58 38.97 -1.38
N LEU A 494 -17.52 38.30 -0.89
CA LEU A 494 -17.48 36.85 -0.80
C LEU A 494 -18.44 36.27 0.26
N ALA A 495 -18.62 36.95 1.41
CA ALA A 495 -19.60 36.55 2.43
C ALA A 495 -21.03 36.50 1.86
N TYR A 496 -21.42 37.53 1.11
CA TYR A 496 -22.71 37.57 0.42
C TYR A 496 -22.86 36.47 -0.63
N LYS A 497 -21.79 36.15 -1.38
CA LYS A 497 -21.83 35.02 -2.34
C LYS A 497 -22.00 33.68 -1.65
N LEU A 498 -21.37 33.47 -0.49
CA LEU A 498 -21.54 32.27 0.32
C LEU A 498 -23.00 32.13 0.79
N GLU A 499 -23.61 33.23 1.26
CA GLU A 499 -25.02 33.27 1.62
C GLU A 499 -25.94 32.93 0.43
N GLN A 500 -25.64 33.43 -0.77
CA GLN A 500 -26.38 33.05 -1.98
C GLN A 500 -26.30 31.54 -2.25
N VAL A 501 -25.14 30.92 -2.09
CA VAL A 501 -24.99 29.46 -2.22
C VAL A 501 -25.83 28.74 -1.18
N HIS A 502 -25.85 29.20 0.08
CA HIS A 502 -26.73 28.62 1.11
C HIS A 502 -28.20 28.70 0.74
N ASN A 503 -28.67 29.84 0.23
CA ASN A 503 -30.07 30.02 -0.17
C ASN A 503 -30.46 29.10 -1.34
N ILE A 504 -29.57 28.92 -2.32
CA ILE A 504 -29.80 28.00 -3.46
C ILE A 504 -29.91 26.55 -2.96
N MET A 505 -28.96 26.10 -2.14
CA MET A 505 -28.94 24.73 -1.63
C MET A 505 -30.11 24.44 -0.68
N ALA A 506 -30.56 25.44 0.10
CA ALA A 506 -31.72 25.31 0.99
C ALA A 506 -33.05 25.25 0.21
N ALA A 507 -33.16 25.99 -0.91
CA ALA A 507 -34.34 25.96 -1.77
C ALA A 507 -34.53 24.61 -2.47
N GLU A 508 -33.45 23.87 -2.74
CA GLU A 508 -33.52 22.50 -3.29
C GLU A 508 -33.85 21.43 -2.22
N SER A 509 -33.71 21.77 -0.93
CA SER A 509 -33.94 20.85 0.19
C SER A 509 -35.39 20.81 0.69
N ASN A 510 -36.22 21.77 0.28
CA ASN A 510 -37.65 21.84 0.58
C ASN A 510 -38.44 21.76 -0.74
N PRO A 511 -39.00 20.59 -1.11
CA PRO A 511 -39.78 20.43 -2.34
C PRO A 511 -41.12 21.18 -2.31
#